data_AF-A0AAE3TCH8-F1
#
_entry.id   AF-A0AAE3TCH8-F1
#
_cell.length_a   1.000
_cell.length_b   1.000
_cell.length_c   1.000
_cell.angle_alpha   90.00
_cell.angle_beta   90.00
_cell.angle_gamma   90.00
#
_symmetry.space_group_name_H-M   'P 1'
#
loop_
_entity.id
_entity.type
_entity.pdbx_description
1 polymer ?
#
loop_
_entity_poly.entity_id
_entity_poly.type
_entity_poly.pdbx_seq_one_letter_code
_entity_poly.pdbx_strand_id
1 'polypeptide(L)'
;GVGMAMPGPFDIESMSCVGPTTMEQWRGVDVLARLKAAVPFPVFVEVDSAAAAHGERLYGIGDTLKDFYYLYLGVGLGGSAIHDGQVIRGAWGNAGEIGHIPLVPDGALCPCGNRGCLERYLSLEAYERRRAEIGEAAWFHEITPIFRNAIVTIENLFDPSAIVLGGLAPRSLRQRLLDLTADLPGSLALRADRELPRVVLSKVDSDAVIRGAASLAVSQVFTPRPAAGETAGDTDDPFLRRSNKESIA
;
A
#
# COMPACT_ATOMS: atom_id res chain seq x y z
N GLY A 1 13.57 4.94 -16.07
CA GLY A 1 13.95 5.03 -14.65
C GLY A 1 13.99 3.65 -14.03
N VAL A 2 14.32 3.57 -12.75
CA VAL A 2 14.22 2.37 -11.92
C VAL A 2 13.18 2.64 -10.84
N GLY A 3 12.23 1.73 -10.66
CA GLY A 3 11.29 1.78 -9.54
C GLY A 3 11.51 0.58 -8.63
N MET A 4 11.58 0.82 -7.33
CA MET A 4 11.73 -0.20 -6.31
C MET A 4 10.56 -0.12 -5.34
N ALA A 5 9.94 -1.26 -5.07
CA ALA A 5 9.04 -1.43 -3.95
C ALA A 5 9.81 -2.05 -2.79
N MET A 6 9.51 -1.62 -1.58
CA MET A 6 10.05 -2.24 -0.38
C MET A 6 9.02 -2.21 0.76
N PRO A 7 9.10 -3.14 1.72
CA PRO A 7 8.25 -3.10 2.91
C PRO A 7 8.37 -1.75 3.62
N GLY A 8 7.23 -1.15 3.95
CA GLY A 8 7.14 0.02 4.81
C GLY A 8 7.17 -0.36 6.29
N PRO A 9 6.98 0.63 7.18
CA PRO A 9 6.88 2.05 6.89
C PRO A 9 8.26 2.73 6.76
N PHE A 10 8.30 3.90 6.12
CA PHE A 10 9.51 4.70 5.91
C PHE A 10 9.82 5.62 7.07
N ASP A 11 11.12 5.84 7.29
CA ASP A 11 11.69 6.75 8.30
C ASP A 11 11.23 6.48 9.74
N ILE A 12 10.91 5.23 10.06
CA ILE A 12 10.55 4.79 11.42
C ILE A 12 11.53 3.70 11.88
N GLU A 13 12.53 4.12 12.66
CA GLU A 13 13.65 3.27 13.11
C GLU A 13 13.24 2.02 13.91
N SER A 14 12.07 2.04 14.56
CA SER A 14 11.52 0.90 15.29
C SER A 14 10.73 -0.08 14.43
N MET A 15 10.30 0.32 13.22
CA MET A 15 9.33 -0.45 12.41
C MET A 15 9.89 -0.99 11.10
N SER A 16 10.89 -0.34 10.49
CA SER A 16 11.62 -0.94 9.35
C SER A 16 12.48 -2.15 9.78
N CYS A 17 12.49 -2.47 11.08
CA CYS A 17 13.44 -3.36 11.75
C CYS A 17 12.81 -4.37 12.74
N VAL A 18 11.48 -4.50 12.86
CA VAL A 18 10.86 -5.43 13.82
C VAL A 18 9.58 -6.09 13.26
N GLY A 19 9.54 -7.43 13.20
CA GLY A 19 8.45 -8.23 12.61
C GLY A 19 8.92 -9.18 11.49
N PRO A 20 8.04 -10.05 10.94
CA PRO A 20 8.40 -11.03 9.91
C PRO A 20 8.78 -10.41 8.55
N THR A 21 8.42 -9.15 8.31
CA THR A 21 8.74 -8.36 7.11
C THR A 21 10.03 -7.55 7.24
N THR A 22 10.74 -7.74 8.34
CA THR A 22 11.89 -6.93 8.71
C THR A 22 13.11 -7.15 7.82
N MET A 23 13.80 -6.05 7.49
CA MET A 23 15.12 -6.06 6.87
C MET A 23 16.18 -5.52 7.85
N GLU A 24 16.48 -6.23 8.95
CA GLU A 24 17.40 -5.73 10.01
C GLU A 24 18.76 -5.33 9.46
N GLN A 25 19.25 -6.09 8.47
CA GLN A 25 20.54 -5.85 7.80
C GLN A 25 20.56 -4.54 6.98
N TRP A 26 19.40 -3.93 6.76
CA TRP A 26 19.22 -2.67 6.02
C TRP A 26 19.02 -1.48 6.97
N ARG A 27 19.14 -1.67 8.30
CA ARG A 27 19.06 -0.58 9.27
C ARG A 27 20.10 0.50 8.98
N GLY A 28 19.66 1.75 8.88
CA GLY A 28 20.52 2.90 8.59
C GLY A 28 21.07 2.92 7.16
N VAL A 29 20.57 2.05 6.27
CA VAL A 29 20.93 2.06 4.85
C VAL A 29 20.01 3.02 4.09
N ASP A 30 20.58 4.08 3.56
CA ASP A 30 19.89 4.92 2.58
C ASP A 30 19.82 4.19 1.23
N VAL A 31 18.75 3.41 1.05
CA VAL A 31 18.51 2.60 -0.15
C VAL A 31 18.40 3.48 -1.39
N LEU A 32 17.73 4.63 -1.27
CA LEU A 32 17.52 5.54 -2.39
C LEU A 32 18.86 6.11 -2.87
N ALA A 33 19.70 6.60 -1.95
CA ALA A 33 21.02 7.13 -2.29
C ALA A 33 21.92 6.06 -2.89
N ARG A 34 21.94 4.84 -2.32
CA ARG A 34 22.74 3.74 -2.85
C ARG A 34 22.31 3.32 -4.26
N LEU A 35 21.01 3.24 -4.52
CA LEU A 35 20.51 2.91 -5.86
C LEU A 35 20.79 4.03 -6.86
N LYS A 36 20.59 5.30 -6.48
CA LYS A 36 20.93 6.46 -7.34
C LYS A 36 22.42 6.45 -7.72
N ALA A 37 23.31 6.07 -6.81
CA ALA A 37 24.74 5.96 -7.10
C ALA A 37 25.08 4.76 -8.01
N ALA A 38 24.25 3.72 -8.01
CA ALA A 38 24.51 2.48 -8.75
C ALA A 38 24.02 2.49 -10.20
N VAL A 39 23.08 3.38 -10.56
CA VAL A 39 22.47 3.41 -11.91
C VAL A 39 22.42 4.82 -12.49
N PRO A 40 22.56 5.00 -13.81
CA PRO A 40 22.51 6.32 -14.45
C PRO A 40 21.07 6.82 -14.70
N PHE A 41 20.06 6.18 -14.11
CA PHE A 41 18.64 6.46 -14.37
C PHE A 41 17.96 7.01 -13.11
N PRO A 42 16.90 7.84 -13.25
CA PRO A 42 16.09 8.25 -12.11
C PRO A 42 15.57 7.05 -11.31
N VAL A 43 15.72 7.09 -9.99
CA VAL A 43 15.29 6.03 -9.06
C VAL A 43 14.11 6.51 -8.23
N PHE A 44 13.10 5.66 -8.10
CA PHE A 44 11.92 5.87 -7.28
C PHE A 44 11.76 4.71 -6.31
N VAL A 45 11.51 5.01 -5.03
CA VAL A 45 11.25 4.03 -3.99
C VAL A 45 9.84 4.24 -3.47
N GLU A 46 9.10 3.17 -3.28
CA GLU A 46 7.71 3.20 -2.81
C GLU A 46 7.45 2.02 -1.86
N VAL A 47 6.46 2.18 -0.98
CA VAL A 47 6.01 1.08 -0.13
C VAL A 47 5.34 0.01 -1.01
N ASP A 48 5.54 -1.27 -0.69
CA ASP A 48 4.98 -2.40 -1.43
C ASP A 48 3.45 -2.36 -1.63
N SER A 49 2.70 -1.94 -0.61
CA SER A 49 1.25 -1.73 -0.67
C SER A 49 0.86 -0.64 -1.69
N ALA A 50 1.57 0.49 -1.68
CA ALA A 50 1.35 1.59 -2.61
C ALA A 50 1.78 1.22 -4.04
N ALA A 51 2.87 0.49 -4.20
CA ALA A 51 3.27 -0.10 -5.48
C ALA A 51 2.19 -1.07 -5.99
N ALA A 52 1.70 -1.98 -5.15
CA ALA A 52 0.63 -2.91 -5.54
C ALA A 52 -0.66 -2.16 -5.94
N ALA A 53 -1.02 -1.09 -5.24
CA ALA A 53 -2.15 -0.24 -5.59
C ALA A 53 -1.96 0.45 -6.95
N HIS A 54 -0.75 0.91 -7.26
CA HIS A 54 -0.41 1.40 -8.61
C HIS A 54 -0.53 0.32 -9.68
N GLY A 55 -0.09 -0.91 -9.37
CA GLY A 55 -0.23 -2.06 -10.25
C GLY A 55 -1.71 -2.39 -10.53
N GLU A 56 -2.54 -2.41 -9.49
CA GLU A 56 -3.98 -2.63 -9.61
C GLU A 56 -4.67 -1.52 -10.41
N ARG A 57 -4.25 -0.27 -10.21
CA ARG A 57 -4.77 0.87 -10.97
C ARG A 57 -4.46 0.73 -12.47
N LEU A 58 -3.27 0.27 -12.82
CA LEU A 58 -2.83 0.22 -14.22
C LEU A 58 -3.23 -1.06 -14.97
N TYR A 59 -3.35 -2.17 -14.25
CA TYR A 59 -3.51 -3.50 -14.85
C TYR A 59 -4.71 -4.28 -14.31
N GLY A 60 -5.46 -3.70 -13.37
CA GLY A 60 -6.57 -4.34 -12.69
C GLY A 60 -7.84 -3.48 -12.76
N ILE A 61 -8.34 -3.05 -11.61
CA ILE A 61 -9.62 -2.35 -11.52
C ILE A 61 -9.57 -0.87 -11.90
N GLY A 62 -8.40 -0.28 -12.13
CA GLY A 62 -8.29 1.16 -12.34
C GLY A 62 -8.87 1.70 -13.65
N ASP A 63 -9.19 0.83 -14.62
CA ASP A 63 -10.02 1.20 -15.77
C ASP A 63 -11.48 1.48 -15.37
N THR A 64 -11.91 0.95 -14.23
CA THR A 64 -13.27 1.09 -13.70
C THR A 64 -13.32 2.09 -12.54
N LEU A 65 -12.34 2.06 -11.64
CA LEU A 65 -12.33 2.86 -10.40
C LEU A 65 -11.12 3.79 -10.33
N LYS A 66 -11.39 5.08 -10.13
CA LYS A 66 -10.36 6.08 -9.82
C LYS A 66 -10.17 6.32 -8.33
N ASP A 67 -11.15 5.93 -7.52
CA ASP A 67 -11.18 6.13 -6.08
C ASP A 67 -11.42 4.78 -5.40
N PHE A 68 -10.35 4.17 -4.91
CA PHE A 68 -10.44 2.87 -4.25
C PHE A 68 -9.38 2.73 -3.17
N TYR A 69 -9.63 1.86 -2.20
CA TYR A 69 -8.63 1.49 -1.21
C TYR A 69 -8.09 0.10 -1.51
N TYR A 70 -6.78 -0.03 -1.66
CA TYR A 70 -6.13 -1.32 -1.85
C TYR A 70 -5.71 -1.87 -0.48
N LEU A 71 -6.29 -3.00 -0.06
CA LEU A 71 -5.89 -3.72 1.15
C LEU A 71 -4.93 -4.85 0.75
N TYR A 72 -3.65 -4.66 1.09
CA TYR A 72 -2.57 -5.57 0.73
C TYR A 72 -2.39 -6.64 1.81
N LEU A 73 -2.79 -7.87 1.51
CA LEU A 73 -2.57 -9.04 2.37
C LEU A 73 -1.29 -9.76 1.97
N GLY A 74 -0.20 -9.48 2.70
CA GLY A 74 1.10 -10.13 2.52
C GLY A 74 1.55 -10.83 3.79
N VAL A 75 2.87 -10.99 3.95
CA VAL A 75 3.46 -11.44 5.22
C VAL A 75 3.00 -10.53 6.37
N GLY A 76 2.99 -9.21 6.12
CA GLY A 76 2.31 -8.21 6.94
C GLY A 76 0.98 -7.75 6.32
N LEU A 77 0.43 -6.66 6.85
CA LEU A 77 -0.80 -6.05 6.34
C LEU A 77 -0.55 -4.59 6.01
N GLY A 78 -0.59 -4.28 4.71
CA GLY A 78 -0.48 -2.91 4.22
C GLY A 78 -1.79 -2.41 3.64
N GLY A 79 -1.85 -1.11 3.37
CA GLY A 79 -2.91 -0.58 2.55
C GLY A 79 -2.61 0.79 1.98
N SER A 80 -3.37 1.16 0.95
CA SER A 80 -3.15 2.41 0.24
C SER A 80 -4.44 2.91 -0.38
N ALA A 81 -4.75 4.18 -0.15
CA ALA A 81 -5.86 4.85 -0.81
C ALA A 81 -5.40 5.42 -2.16
N ILE A 82 -6.19 5.16 -3.20
CA ILE A 82 -6.10 5.83 -4.50
C ILE A 82 -7.23 6.84 -4.56
N HIS A 83 -6.90 8.09 -4.89
CA HIS A 83 -7.86 9.16 -5.11
C HIS A 83 -7.53 9.88 -6.43
N ASP A 84 -8.53 10.03 -7.29
CA ASP A 84 -8.37 10.52 -8.67
C ASP A 84 -7.20 9.82 -9.41
N GLY A 85 -7.09 8.51 -9.21
CA GLY A 85 -6.04 7.69 -9.81
C GLY A 85 -4.63 7.93 -9.25
N GLN A 86 -4.46 8.65 -8.14
CA GLN A 86 -3.17 8.88 -7.47
C GLN A 86 -3.13 8.26 -6.08
N VAL A 87 -1.99 7.70 -5.68
CA VAL A 87 -1.80 7.22 -4.30
C VAL A 87 -1.77 8.41 -3.34
N ILE A 88 -2.56 8.34 -2.28
CA ILE A 88 -2.44 9.23 -1.13
C ILE A 88 -1.24 8.77 -0.31
N ARG A 89 -0.12 9.49 -0.41
CA ARG A 89 1.14 9.17 0.30
C ARG A 89 1.19 9.71 1.73
N GLY A 90 0.44 10.77 2.02
CA GLY A 90 0.59 11.54 3.25
C GLY A 90 1.91 12.32 3.30
N ALA A 91 2.14 13.04 4.39
CA ALA A 91 3.28 13.95 4.51
C ALA A 91 4.65 13.23 4.57
N TRP A 92 4.68 11.96 4.96
CA TRP A 92 5.91 11.16 5.11
C TRP A 92 5.87 9.82 4.37
N GLY A 93 4.95 9.65 3.41
CA GLY A 93 4.86 8.40 2.63
C GLY A 93 4.18 7.22 3.30
N ASN A 94 3.65 7.39 4.52
CA ASN A 94 3.06 6.30 5.33
C ASN A 94 1.51 6.35 5.42
N ALA A 95 0.82 7.14 4.57
CA ALA A 95 -0.64 7.20 4.63
C ALA A 95 -1.29 5.88 4.20
N GLY A 96 -2.34 5.49 4.92
CA GLY A 96 -3.08 4.27 4.63
C GLY A 96 -2.54 3.02 5.32
N GLU A 97 -1.55 3.13 6.23
CA GLU A 97 -0.97 2.01 6.97
C GLU A 97 -1.93 1.38 8.00
N ILE A 98 -2.96 0.69 7.49
CA ILE A 98 -4.07 0.10 8.25
C ILE A 98 -3.59 -1.02 9.18
N GLY A 99 -2.49 -1.69 8.86
CA GLY A 99 -1.87 -2.74 9.67
C GLY A 99 -1.59 -2.29 11.10
N HIS A 100 -1.26 -1.02 11.30
CA HIS A 100 -0.90 -0.48 12.60
C HIS A 100 -2.04 0.23 13.34
N ILE A 101 -3.27 0.24 12.80
CA ILE A 101 -4.42 0.77 13.54
C ILE A 101 -4.77 -0.18 14.71
N PRO A 102 -4.84 0.32 15.95
CA PRO A 102 -5.19 -0.49 17.13
C PRO A 102 -6.70 -0.79 17.16
N LEU A 103 -7.10 -1.82 16.43
CA LEU A 103 -8.50 -2.25 16.28
C LEU A 103 -8.96 -3.27 17.32
N VAL A 104 -8.04 -3.91 18.04
CA VAL A 104 -8.35 -4.92 19.06
C VAL A 104 -7.97 -4.38 20.45
N PRO A 105 -8.91 -3.87 21.25
CA PRO A 105 -8.65 -3.41 22.60
C PRO A 105 -7.91 -4.47 23.43
N ASP A 106 -6.93 -4.03 24.23
CA ASP A 106 -6.08 -4.89 25.07
C ASP A 106 -5.39 -6.05 24.30
N GLY A 107 -5.24 -5.88 23.00
CA GLY A 107 -4.71 -6.90 22.11
C GLY A 107 -3.21 -7.16 22.24
N ALA A 108 -2.72 -7.99 21.32
CA ALA A 108 -1.32 -8.39 21.23
C ALA A 108 -0.41 -7.17 21.05
N LEU A 109 0.78 -7.24 21.65
CA LEU A 109 1.83 -6.26 21.40
C LEU A 109 2.20 -6.25 19.91
N CYS A 110 2.26 -5.06 19.34
CA CYS A 110 2.75 -4.84 17.99
C CYS A 110 4.20 -4.34 18.06
N PRO A 111 5.07 -4.80 17.14
CA PRO A 111 6.39 -4.20 16.91
C PRO A 111 6.43 -2.67 16.85
N CYS A 112 5.34 -2.03 16.40
CA CYS A 112 5.24 -0.57 16.35
C CYS A 112 5.20 0.12 17.72
N GLY A 113 5.09 -0.64 18.82
CA GLY A 113 4.97 -0.14 20.19
C GLY A 113 3.53 -0.05 20.70
N ASN A 114 2.53 -0.12 19.83
CA ASN A 114 1.12 -0.17 20.21
C ASN A 114 0.67 -1.59 20.59
N ARG A 115 -0.60 -1.70 21.01
CA ARG A 115 -1.30 -2.97 21.24
C ARG A 115 -2.53 -3.06 20.35
N GLY A 116 -2.84 -4.27 19.91
CA GLY A 116 -4.08 -4.52 19.18
C GLY A 116 -4.07 -4.08 17.72
N CYS A 117 -2.89 -3.83 17.15
CA CYS A 117 -2.76 -3.47 15.74
C CYS A 117 -3.33 -4.56 14.83
N LEU A 118 -4.09 -4.16 13.81
CA LEU A 118 -4.80 -5.05 12.91
C LEU A 118 -3.92 -6.14 12.30
N GLU A 119 -2.68 -5.81 11.91
CA GLU A 119 -1.73 -6.75 11.32
C GLU A 119 -1.46 -7.98 12.20
N ARG A 120 -1.52 -7.84 13.53
CA ARG A 120 -1.28 -8.96 14.46
C ARG A 120 -2.37 -10.04 14.39
N TYR A 121 -3.48 -9.73 13.72
CA TYR A 121 -4.66 -10.59 13.58
C TYR A 121 -4.96 -10.90 12.11
N LEU A 122 -4.79 -9.93 11.22
CA LEU A 122 -5.13 -9.98 9.80
C LEU A 122 -3.87 -9.80 8.94
N SER A 123 -2.98 -10.80 8.91
CA SER A 123 -1.84 -10.89 7.99
C SER A 123 -1.57 -12.34 7.67
N LEU A 124 -0.74 -12.65 6.67
CA LEU A 124 -0.41 -14.05 6.38
C LEU A 124 0.37 -14.67 7.54
N GLU A 125 1.28 -13.93 8.20
CA GLU A 125 1.93 -14.42 9.42
C GLU A 125 0.91 -14.70 10.54
N ALA A 126 0.01 -13.74 10.83
CA ALA A 126 -0.98 -13.92 11.87
C ALA A 126 -1.92 -15.10 11.58
N TYR A 127 -2.34 -15.26 10.32
CA TYR A 127 -3.15 -16.38 9.87
C TYR A 127 -2.43 -17.71 10.08
N GLU A 128 -1.19 -17.84 9.61
CA GLU A 128 -0.39 -19.07 9.71
C GLU A 128 -0.10 -19.46 11.17
N ARG A 129 0.30 -18.49 11.98
CA ARG A 129 0.55 -18.69 13.42
C ARG A 129 -0.73 -19.10 14.14
N ARG A 130 -1.80 -18.32 13.99
CA ARG A 130 -3.02 -18.50 14.78
C ARG A 130 -3.81 -19.73 14.34
N ARG A 131 -3.91 -20.02 13.04
CA ARG A 131 -4.60 -21.22 12.55
C ARG A 131 -3.95 -22.52 13.02
N ALA A 132 -2.63 -22.53 13.24
CA ALA A 132 -1.93 -23.69 13.77
C ALA A 132 -2.29 -23.96 15.23
N GLU A 133 -2.64 -22.91 15.99
CA GLU A 133 -3.05 -23.01 17.40
C GLU A 133 -4.52 -23.41 17.56
N ILE A 134 -5.43 -22.80 16.79
CA ILE A 134 -6.89 -22.91 17.02
C ILE A 134 -7.66 -23.59 15.88
N GLY A 135 -6.99 -23.89 14.78
CA GLY A 135 -7.62 -24.37 13.56
C GLY A 135 -8.18 -23.25 12.68
N GLU A 136 -8.28 -23.52 11.38
CA GLU A 136 -8.67 -22.52 10.38
C GLU A 136 -10.10 -22.01 10.59
N ALA A 137 -11.07 -22.90 10.85
CA ALA A 137 -12.46 -22.49 11.07
C ALA A 137 -12.63 -21.55 12.28
N ALA A 138 -11.91 -21.81 13.37
CA ALA A 138 -11.94 -20.97 14.56
C ALA A 138 -11.27 -19.61 14.30
N TRP A 139 -10.19 -19.57 13.51
CA TRP A 139 -9.58 -18.31 13.09
C TRP A 139 -10.53 -17.45 12.28
N PHE A 140 -11.27 -18.03 11.32
CA PHE A 140 -12.28 -17.28 10.56
C PHE A 140 -13.38 -16.71 11.47
N HIS A 141 -13.82 -17.47 12.47
CA HIS A 141 -14.76 -16.97 13.47
C HIS A 141 -14.17 -15.81 14.29
N GLU A 142 -12.92 -15.94 14.76
CA GLU A 142 -12.21 -14.90 15.53
C GLU A 142 -12.00 -13.61 14.71
N ILE A 143 -11.59 -13.72 13.44
CA ILE A 143 -11.23 -12.58 12.61
C ILE A 143 -12.44 -11.85 12.02
N THR A 144 -13.59 -12.51 11.86
CA THR A 144 -14.77 -11.93 11.20
C THR A 144 -15.16 -10.54 11.75
N PRO A 145 -15.39 -10.36 13.07
CA PRO A 145 -15.74 -9.04 13.59
C PRO A 145 -14.62 -8.01 13.41
N ILE A 146 -13.36 -8.43 13.56
CA ILE A 146 -12.17 -7.56 13.42
C ILE A 146 -12.05 -7.07 11.97
N PHE A 147 -12.18 -7.98 11.00
CA PHE A 147 -12.09 -7.67 9.58
C PHE A 147 -13.23 -6.75 9.14
N ARG A 148 -14.47 -7.01 9.58
CA ARG A 148 -15.61 -6.13 9.27
C ARG A 148 -15.42 -4.72 9.84
N ASN A 149 -14.86 -4.60 11.05
CA ASN A 149 -14.52 -3.29 11.62
C ASN A 149 -13.41 -2.58 10.83
N ALA A 150 -12.42 -3.32 10.31
CA ALA A 150 -11.40 -2.76 9.44
C ALA A 150 -12.00 -2.21 8.15
N ILE A 151 -12.92 -2.93 7.52
CA ILE A 151 -13.67 -2.45 6.34
C ILE A 151 -14.42 -1.14 6.63
N VAL A 152 -15.17 -1.08 7.72
CA VAL A 152 -15.90 0.14 8.13
C VAL A 152 -14.94 1.30 8.44
N THR A 153 -13.79 1.00 9.05
CA THR A 153 -12.75 2.00 9.34
C THR A 153 -12.20 2.60 8.06
N ILE A 154 -11.86 1.76 7.07
CA ILE A 154 -11.39 2.22 5.75
C ILE A 154 -12.45 3.08 5.07
N GLU A 155 -13.71 2.64 5.08
CA GLU A 155 -14.81 3.38 4.45
C GLU A 155 -15.05 4.74 5.10
N ASN A 156 -15.00 4.83 6.43
CA ASN A 156 -15.21 6.09 7.14
C ASN A 156 -14.03 7.07 6.94
N LEU A 157 -12.81 6.56 6.75
CA LEU A 157 -11.63 7.40 6.59
C LEU A 157 -11.42 7.90 5.16
N PHE A 158 -11.73 7.06 4.17
CA PHE A 158 -11.37 7.32 2.77
C PHE A 158 -12.56 7.40 1.81
N ASP A 159 -13.77 6.99 2.23
CA ASP A 159 -14.97 6.89 1.38
C ASP A 159 -14.72 6.33 -0.05
N PRO A 160 -14.09 5.14 -0.17
CA PRO A 160 -13.71 4.62 -1.48
C PRO A 160 -14.92 4.02 -2.25
N SER A 161 -14.84 4.05 -3.59
CA SER A 161 -15.81 3.37 -4.45
C SER A 161 -15.73 1.84 -4.34
N ALA A 162 -14.61 1.29 -3.89
CA ALA A 162 -14.49 -0.10 -3.42
C ALA A 162 -13.21 -0.29 -2.59
N ILE A 163 -13.20 -1.32 -1.75
CA ILE A 163 -12.00 -1.86 -1.13
C ILE A 163 -11.55 -3.08 -1.93
N VAL A 164 -10.32 -3.07 -2.42
CA VAL A 164 -9.74 -4.12 -3.25
C VAL A 164 -8.85 -5.01 -2.40
N LEU A 165 -9.21 -6.28 -2.25
CA LEU A 165 -8.43 -7.28 -1.53
C LEU A 165 -7.36 -7.89 -2.44
N GLY A 166 -6.10 -7.53 -2.19
CA GLY A 166 -4.96 -7.95 -2.99
C GLY A 166 -3.79 -8.47 -2.15
N GLY A 167 -2.61 -8.50 -2.75
CA GLY A 167 -1.38 -8.97 -2.12
C GLY A 167 -1.03 -10.44 -2.37
N LEU A 168 -0.04 -10.93 -1.63
CA LEU A 168 0.60 -12.23 -1.81
C LEU A 168 -0.17 -13.40 -1.17
N ALA A 169 -1.12 -13.11 -0.28
CA ALA A 169 -1.95 -14.13 0.33
C ALA A 169 -2.65 -14.99 -0.75
N PRO A 170 -2.74 -16.32 -0.56
CA PRO A 170 -3.39 -17.20 -1.53
C PRO A 170 -4.78 -16.71 -1.90
N ARG A 171 -5.14 -16.81 -3.18
CA ARG A 171 -6.45 -16.35 -3.67
C ARG A 171 -7.62 -17.03 -2.94
N SER A 172 -7.46 -18.28 -2.51
CA SER A 172 -8.46 -19.00 -1.70
C SER A 172 -8.70 -18.34 -0.33
N LEU A 173 -7.64 -17.89 0.35
CA LEU A 173 -7.75 -17.16 1.61
C LEU A 173 -8.44 -15.80 1.39
N ARG A 174 -8.03 -15.06 0.36
CA ARG A 174 -8.65 -13.77 0.01
C ARG A 174 -10.13 -13.92 -0.35
N GLN A 175 -10.49 -14.97 -1.10
CA GLN A 175 -11.88 -15.27 -1.41
C GLN A 175 -12.70 -15.54 -0.15
N ARG A 176 -12.19 -16.36 0.77
CA ARG A 176 -12.90 -16.62 2.03
C ARG A 176 -13.06 -15.38 2.90
N LEU A 177 -12.08 -14.47 2.89
CA LEU A 177 -12.22 -13.16 3.54
C LEU A 177 -13.30 -12.32 2.86
N LEU A 178 -13.33 -12.28 1.52
CA LEU A 178 -14.41 -11.61 0.78
C LEU A 178 -15.78 -12.18 1.15
N ASP A 179 -15.91 -13.49 1.34
CA ASP A 179 -17.19 -14.11 1.71
C ASP A 179 -17.69 -13.61 3.08
N LEU A 180 -16.80 -13.20 4.00
CA LEU A 180 -17.17 -12.59 5.28
C LEU A 180 -17.84 -11.22 5.13
N THR A 181 -17.76 -10.60 3.95
CA THR A 181 -18.31 -9.27 3.67
C THR A 181 -19.72 -9.29 3.09
N ALA A 182 -20.35 -10.45 2.96
CA ALA A 182 -21.72 -10.57 2.46
C ALA A 182 -22.73 -9.76 3.32
N ASP A 183 -22.56 -9.81 4.65
CA ASP A 183 -23.42 -9.13 5.63
C ASP A 183 -22.67 -7.99 6.35
N LEU A 184 -22.03 -7.10 5.59
CA LEU A 184 -21.41 -5.92 6.19
C LEU A 184 -22.46 -5.01 6.84
N PRO A 185 -22.13 -4.41 8.01
CA PRO A 185 -23.01 -3.42 8.61
C PRO A 185 -23.15 -2.19 7.70
N GLY A 186 -24.15 -1.36 8.00
CA GLY A 186 -24.31 -0.05 7.36
C GLY A 186 -23.03 0.79 7.47
N SER A 187 -22.79 1.60 6.46
CA SER A 187 -21.57 2.42 6.33
C SER A 187 -21.91 3.74 5.65
N LEU A 188 -21.11 4.77 5.92
CA LEU A 188 -21.21 6.07 5.24
C LEU A 188 -20.98 5.95 3.73
N ALA A 189 -20.23 4.94 3.31
CA ALA A 189 -19.97 4.64 1.91
C ALA A 189 -21.13 3.87 1.22
N LEU A 190 -22.23 3.55 1.93
CA LEU A 190 -23.33 2.80 1.32
C LEU A 190 -24.07 3.66 0.27
N ARG A 191 -24.16 3.13 -0.95
CA ARG A 191 -24.79 3.81 -2.10
C ARG A 191 -25.74 2.84 -2.81
N ALA A 192 -26.91 3.32 -3.22
CA ALA A 192 -27.91 2.52 -3.93
C ALA A 192 -27.55 2.28 -5.41
N ASP A 193 -26.79 3.21 -5.98
CA ASP A 193 -26.34 3.27 -7.38
C ASP A 193 -24.91 2.71 -7.57
N ARG A 194 -24.41 1.93 -6.60
CA ARG A 194 -23.04 1.42 -6.65
C ARG A 194 -22.87 0.38 -7.77
N GLU A 195 -21.90 0.60 -8.66
CA GLU A 195 -21.60 -0.31 -9.78
C GLU A 195 -20.90 -1.61 -9.35
N LEU A 196 -20.12 -1.55 -8.26
CA LEU A 196 -19.36 -2.67 -7.74
C LEU A 196 -19.69 -2.92 -6.26
N PRO A 197 -19.51 -4.15 -5.75
CA PRO A 197 -19.61 -4.41 -4.32
C PRO A 197 -18.64 -3.53 -3.51
N ARG A 198 -18.96 -3.30 -2.24
CA ARG A 198 -18.11 -2.52 -1.30
C ARG A 198 -16.69 -3.09 -1.18
N VAL A 199 -16.56 -4.40 -1.29
CA VAL A 199 -15.29 -5.12 -1.23
C VAL A 199 -15.21 -6.05 -2.44
N VAL A 200 -14.07 -6.07 -3.12
CA VAL A 200 -13.83 -6.89 -4.31
C VAL A 200 -12.45 -7.55 -4.24
N LEU A 201 -12.24 -8.63 -4.98
CA LEU A 201 -10.89 -9.16 -5.17
C LEU A 201 -10.12 -8.34 -6.22
N SER A 202 -8.84 -8.16 -5.96
CA SER A 202 -7.87 -7.66 -6.94
C SER A 202 -7.91 -8.51 -8.21
N LYS A 203 -7.91 -7.83 -9.38
CA LYS A 203 -7.84 -8.50 -10.69
C LYS A 203 -6.41 -8.84 -11.09
N VAL A 204 -5.42 -8.26 -10.40
CA VAL A 204 -4.00 -8.51 -10.63
C VAL A 204 -3.52 -9.64 -9.71
N ASP A 205 -2.72 -10.54 -10.26
CA ASP A 205 -2.10 -11.63 -9.49
C ASP A 205 -0.90 -11.12 -8.66
N SER A 206 -0.05 -12.03 -8.17
CA SER A 206 1.08 -11.75 -7.26
C SER A 206 2.08 -10.69 -7.77
N ASP A 207 2.09 -10.41 -9.08
CA ASP A 207 3.02 -9.47 -9.69
C ASP A 207 2.62 -8.00 -9.53
N ALA A 208 1.51 -7.70 -8.86
CA ALA A 208 1.02 -6.33 -8.68
C ALA A 208 2.09 -5.36 -8.14
N VAL A 209 2.89 -5.82 -7.18
CA VAL A 209 4.00 -5.03 -6.58
C VAL A 209 5.06 -4.71 -7.64
N ILE A 210 5.55 -5.71 -8.38
CA ILE A 210 6.63 -5.54 -9.35
C ILE A 210 6.16 -4.67 -10.52
N ARG A 211 4.96 -4.91 -11.04
CA ARG A 211 4.37 -4.10 -12.11
C ARG A 211 4.14 -2.66 -11.65
N GLY A 212 3.66 -2.49 -10.42
CA GLY A 212 3.51 -1.21 -9.76
C GLY A 212 4.82 -0.46 -9.64
N ALA A 213 5.85 -1.10 -9.09
CA ALA A 213 7.18 -0.53 -8.95
C ALA A 213 7.76 -0.11 -10.32
N ALA A 214 7.69 -1.00 -11.32
CA ALA A 214 8.13 -0.68 -12.68
C ALA A 214 7.37 0.52 -13.27
N SER A 215 6.07 0.64 -12.96
CA SER A 215 5.26 1.76 -13.44
C SER A 215 5.66 3.11 -12.84
N LEU A 216 6.24 3.17 -11.64
CA LEU A 216 6.70 4.41 -11.03
C LEU A 216 7.76 5.11 -11.89
N ALA A 217 8.65 4.32 -12.48
CA ALA A 217 9.69 4.82 -13.38
C ALA A 217 9.14 5.45 -14.66
N VAL A 218 7.90 5.11 -15.05
CA VAL A 218 7.21 5.68 -16.20
C VAL A 218 6.33 6.85 -15.75
N SER A 219 5.47 6.63 -14.76
CA SER A 219 4.50 7.63 -14.30
C SER A 219 5.19 8.91 -13.80
N GLN A 220 6.27 8.81 -13.05
CA GLN A 220 6.97 9.98 -12.50
C GLN A 220 7.81 10.74 -13.54
N VAL A 221 8.17 10.10 -14.65
CA VAL A 221 8.87 10.75 -15.76
C VAL A 221 7.90 11.51 -16.65
N PHE A 222 6.67 11.01 -16.81
CA PHE A 222 5.68 11.58 -17.75
C PHE A 222 4.54 12.36 -17.09
N THR A 223 4.40 12.32 -15.76
CA THR A 223 3.40 13.15 -15.05
C THR A 223 3.96 14.55 -14.85
N PRO A 224 3.32 15.60 -15.41
CA PRO A 224 3.71 16.98 -15.13
C PRO A 224 3.57 17.23 -13.64
N ARG A 225 4.68 17.56 -12.97
CA ARG A 225 4.60 18.08 -11.60
C ARG A 225 4.15 19.54 -11.72
N PRO A 226 3.12 19.99 -11.00
CA PRO A 226 2.97 21.42 -10.77
C PRO A 226 4.31 21.88 -10.19
N ALA A 227 4.90 22.93 -10.77
CA ALA A 227 6.18 23.44 -10.29
C ALA A 227 6.08 23.67 -8.78
N ALA A 228 6.72 22.79 -8.00
CA ALA A 228 6.92 23.04 -6.59
C ALA A 228 7.68 24.37 -6.55
N GLY A 229 7.10 25.38 -5.90
CA GLY A 229 7.68 26.72 -5.82
C GLY A 229 9.17 26.60 -5.50
N GLU A 230 9.98 27.25 -6.32
CA GLU A 230 11.43 27.27 -6.26
C GLU A 230 11.91 27.41 -4.81
N THR A 231 12.27 26.29 -4.19
CA THR A 231 13.20 26.28 -3.07
C THR A 231 14.54 25.95 -3.68
N ALA A 232 15.40 26.96 -3.70
CA ALA A 232 16.69 26.94 -4.37
C ALA A 232 17.52 25.72 -3.95
N GLY A 233 18.00 24.97 -4.93
CA GLY A 233 19.10 24.02 -4.74
C GLY A 233 18.88 22.58 -5.17
N ASP A 234 18.22 22.31 -6.30
CA ASP A 234 18.44 21.04 -7.02
C ASP A 234 18.03 21.17 -8.50
N THR A 235 18.87 21.79 -9.31
CA THR A 235 18.73 21.77 -10.77
C THR A 235 19.65 20.70 -11.35
N ASP A 236 19.23 19.44 -11.24
CA ASP A 236 19.82 18.33 -11.99
C ASP A 236 18.72 17.57 -12.75
N ASP A 237 17.87 18.33 -13.46
CA ASP A 237 16.94 17.78 -14.45
C ASP A 237 17.68 17.59 -15.79
N PRO A 238 17.93 16.34 -16.23
CA PRO A 238 18.61 16.05 -17.49
C PRO A 238 17.83 16.49 -18.73
N PHE A 239 16.55 16.88 -18.61
CA PHE A 239 15.69 17.34 -19.70
C PHE A 239 15.57 18.88 -19.79
N LEU A 240 16.15 19.64 -18.85
CA LEU A 240 16.18 21.11 -18.87
C LEU A 240 17.49 21.72 -19.38
N ARG A 241 18.33 20.95 -20.09
CA ARG A 241 19.48 21.51 -20.82
C ARG A 241 18.98 22.39 -21.98
N ARG A 242 18.71 23.66 -21.69
CA ARG A 242 18.58 24.69 -22.72
C ARG A 242 19.90 24.76 -23.48
N SER A 243 19.83 24.47 -24.76
CA SER A 243 20.89 24.70 -25.73
C SER A 243 21.16 26.20 -25.84
N ASN A 244 22.17 26.70 -25.12
CA ASN A 244 22.76 27.98 -25.49
C ASN A 244 23.77 27.75 -26.61
N LYS A 245 23.25 27.64 -27.83
CA LYS A 245 23.99 28.07 -29.02
C LYS A 245 23.70 29.56 -29.24
N GLU A 246 24.80 30.27 -29.45
CA GLU A 246 24.93 31.52 -30.22
C GLU A 246 24.34 32.82 -29.62
N SER A 247 25.25 33.68 -29.16
CA SER A 247 25.35 35.00 -29.81
C SER A 247 26.78 35.51 -29.77
N ILE A 248 27.21 35.92 -30.96
CA ILE A 248 28.42 36.66 -31.29
C ILE A 248 28.17 38.14 -30.92
N ALA A 249 29.09 38.74 -30.17
CA ALA A 249 29.62 40.10 -30.34
C ALA A 249 30.81 40.29 -29.40
#